data_AF-A0A939YXH4-F1
#
_entry.id   AF-A0A939YXH4-F1
#
_cell.length_a   1.000
_cell.length_b   1.000
_cell.length_c   1.000
_cell.angle_alpha   90.00
_cell.angle_beta   90.00
_cell.angle_gamma   90.00
#
_symmetry.space_group_name_H-M   'P 1'
#
loop_
_entity.id
_entity.type
_entity.pdbx_description
1 polymer ?
#
loop_
_entity_poly.entity_id
_entity_poly.type
_entity_poly.pdbx_seq_one_letter_code
_entity_poly.pdbx_strand_id
1 'polypeptide(L)'
;MANQLSDKVSYIRGLMEGMQFDTDSNESRLLGKIVEVLGDMAAEIEAVSDAQDELSEYVDSIDEDLADLEDALLGDEEDDEDYDEDDYDDDDEDIDDDEVDDDDIDDEDIDSDVYVECVCPECKGSFYVKENELSEEALHVCPRCGARIHAVPGYENDEEIPVAHLAEDEEK
;
A
#
# COMPACT_ATOMS: atom_id res chain seq x y z
N MET A 1 -11.50 18.25 12.67
CA MET A 1 -11.22 18.08 14.14
C MET A 1 -9.87 18.66 14.58
N ALA A 2 -8.98 19.02 13.65
CA ALA A 2 -7.61 19.42 13.94
C ALA A 2 -7.45 20.77 14.70
N ASN A 3 -8.32 21.75 14.48
CA ASN A 3 -8.31 23.03 15.22
C ASN A 3 -8.34 22.85 16.76
N GLN A 4 -8.93 21.76 17.26
CA GLN A 4 -8.97 21.48 18.70
C GLN A 4 -7.62 21.03 19.28
N LEU A 5 -6.71 20.48 18.48
CA LEU A 5 -5.39 20.03 18.93
C LEU A 5 -4.46 21.23 19.09
N SER A 6 -4.42 22.13 18.11
CA SER A 6 -3.65 23.38 18.16
C SER A 6 -4.04 24.25 19.36
N ASP A 7 -5.34 24.34 19.66
CA ASP A 7 -5.85 25.03 20.86
C ASP A 7 -5.38 24.38 22.17
N LYS A 8 -5.38 23.03 22.23
CA LYS A 8 -4.91 22.30 23.42
C LYS A 8 -3.41 22.47 23.63
N VAL A 9 -2.60 22.45 22.57
CA VAL A 9 -1.16 22.71 22.64
C VAL A 9 -0.89 24.14 23.12
N SER A 10 -1.65 25.11 22.59
CA SER A 10 -1.55 26.52 23.01
C SER A 10 -1.94 26.72 24.48
N TYR A 11 -2.97 26.01 24.95
CA TYR A 11 -3.35 25.99 26.35
C TYR A 11 -2.24 25.41 27.25
N ILE A 12 -1.59 24.31 26.83
CA ILE A 12 -0.47 23.70 27.56
C ILE A 12 0.73 24.65 27.62
N ARG A 13 1.05 25.37 26.52
CA ARG A 13 2.09 26.43 26.54
C ARG A 13 1.77 27.49 27.59
N GLY A 14 0.55 28.01 27.60
CA GLY A 14 0.13 29.02 28.57
C GLY A 14 0.20 28.52 30.02
N LEU A 15 -0.14 27.25 30.27
CA LEU A 15 0.02 26.64 31.59
C LEU A 15 1.49 26.52 32.00
N MET A 16 2.37 26.12 31.08
CA MET A 16 3.81 26.02 31.36
C MET A 16 4.42 27.37 31.73
N GLU A 17 4.02 28.45 31.03
CA GLU A 17 4.46 29.82 31.34
C GLU A 17 3.92 30.31 32.70
N GLY A 18 2.66 29.97 33.02
CA GLY A 18 2.01 30.39 34.27
C GLY A 18 2.49 29.66 35.53
N MET A 19 3.05 28.46 35.40
CA MET A 19 3.51 27.64 36.53
C MET A 19 4.87 28.06 37.10
N GLN A 20 5.51 29.11 36.56
CA GLN A 20 6.84 29.59 36.99
C GLN A 20 7.87 28.46 37.07
N PHE A 21 7.87 27.58 36.07
CA PHE A 21 8.91 26.57 35.93
C PHE A 21 10.28 27.25 35.86
N ASP A 22 11.28 26.64 36.51
CA ASP A 22 12.66 27.08 36.38
C ASP A 22 13.10 26.78 34.94
N THR A 23 13.02 27.79 34.08
CA THR A 23 13.19 27.70 32.62
C THR A 23 14.57 27.18 32.21
N ASP A 24 15.53 27.16 33.12
CA ASP A 24 16.87 26.64 32.92
C ASP A 24 17.06 25.20 33.41
N SER A 25 16.05 24.60 34.05
CA SER A 25 16.11 23.19 34.47
C SER A 25 16.06 22.25 33.26
N ASN A 26 16.72 21.11 33.37
CA ASN A 26 16.71 20.10 32.30
C ASN A 26 15.29 19.59 32.02
N GLU A 27 14.47 19.51 33.07
CA GLU A 27 13.06 19.12 33.03
C GLU A 27 12.22 20.13 32.24
N SER A 28 12.39 21.43 32.47
CA SER A 28 11.66 22.47 31.72
C SER A 28 12.05 22.51 30.24
N ARG A 29 13.33 22.27 29.93
CA ARG A 29 13.79 22.17 28.53
C ARG A 29 13.21 20.94 27.83
N LEU A 30 13.15 19.80 28.52
CA LEU A 30 12.52 18.58 27.99
C LEU A 30 11.02 18.80 27.75
N LEU A 31 10.29 19.35 28.72
CA LEU A 31 8.87 19.65 28.58
C LEU A 31 8.60 20.63 27.45
N GLY A 32 9.45 21.66 27.28
CA GLY A 32 9.34 22.60 26.17
C GLY A 32 9.46 21.90 24.82
N LYS A 33 10.42 20.98 24.68
CA LYS A 33 10.59 20.17 23.47
C LYS A 33 9.41 19.24 23.21
N ILE A 34 8.83 18.64 24.26
CA ILE A 34 7.62 17.81 24.11
C ILE A 34 6.46 18.66 23.59
N VAL A 35 6.27 19.87 24.11
CA VAL A 35 5.19 20.76 23.67
C VAL A 35 5.42 21.29 22.26
N GLU A 36 6.66 21.53 21.84
CA GLU A 36 7.00 21.81 20.43
C GLU A 36 6.58 20.65 19.52
N VAL A 37 7.00 19.42 19.84
CA VAL A 37 6.62 18.22 19.05
C VAL A 37 5.10 18.05 19.00
N LEU A 38 4.38 18.26 20.10
CA LEU A 38 2.92 18.22 20.10
C LEU A 38 2.30 19.30 19.20
N GLY A 39 2.92 20.47 19.09
CA GLY A 39 2.51 21.52 18.17
C GLY A 39 2.72 21.14 16.71
N ASP A 40 3.88 20.56 16.40
CA ASP A 40 4.18 20.06 15.05
C ASP A 40 3.21 18.93 14.68
N MET A 41 2.95 17.98 15.58
CA MET A 41 1.95 16.93 15.37
C MET A 41 0.54 17.49 15.15
N ALA A 42 0.15 18.55 15.88
CA ALA A 42 -1.16 19.16 15.68
C ALA A 42 -1.29 19.78 14.28
N ALA A 43 -0.24 20.42 13.77
CA ALA A 43 -0.20 21.01 12.43
C ALA A 43 -0.21 19.94 11.32
N GLU A 44 0.57 18.88 11.46
CA GLU A 44 0.58 17.77 10.50
C GLU A 44 -0.79 17.05 10.45
N ILE A 45 -1.43 16.85 11.60
CA ILE A 45 -2.79 16.28 11.66
C ILE A 45 -3.81 17.20 10.99
N GLU A 46 -3.63 18.53 11.07
CA GLU A 46 -4.47 19.49 10.36
C GLU A 46 -4.32 19.36 8.85
N ALA A 47 -3.09 19.33 8.35
CA ALA A 47 -2.83 19.13 6.93
C ALA A 47 -3.40 17.80 6.40
N VAL A 48 -3.29 16.73 7.17
CA VAL A 48 -3.88 15.43 6.81
C VAL A 48 -5.41 15.48 6.81
N SER A 49 -6.03 16.15 7.78
CA SER A 49 -7.48 16.33 7.84
C SER A 49 -7.99 17.08 6.61
N ASP A 50 -7.30 18.16 6.22
CA ASP A 50 -7.69 18.97 5.07
C ASP A 50 -7.55 18.18 3.75
N ALA A 51 -6.46 17.41 3.60
CA ALA A 51 -6.27 16.54 2.45
C ALA A 51 -7.31 15.41 2.38
N GLN A 52 -7.74 14.89 3.53
CA GLN A 52 -8.81 13.89 3.60
C GLN A 52 -10.15 14.49 3.16
N ASP A 53 -10.46 15.71 3.59
CA ASP A 53 -11.69 16.40 3.21
C ASP A 53 -11.71 16.64 1.68
N GLU A 54 -10.59 17.08 1.09
CA GLU A 54 -10.45 17.23 -0.38
C GLU A 54 -10.60 15.89 -1.12
N LEU A 55 -10.01 14.81 -0.60
CA LEU A 55 -10.17 13.49 -1.19
C LEU A 55 -11.63 13.01 -1.13
N SER A 56 -12.34 13.32 -0.04
CA SER A 56 -13.76 12.98 0.09
C SER A 56 -14.60 13.68 -0.99
N GLU A 57 -14.34 14.97 -1.25
CA GLU A 57 -15.01 15.70 -2.34
C GLU A 57 -14.70 15.08 -3.71
N TYR A 58 -13.46 14.63 -3.91
CA TYR A 58 -13.06 13.93 -5.13
C TYR A 58 -13.79 12.60 -5.31
N VAL A 59 -13.94 11.81 -4.24
CA VAL A 59 -14.68 10.54 -4.27
C VAL A 59 -16.14 10.77 -4.58
N ASP A 60 -16.77 11.78 -3.96
CA ASP A 60 -18.16 12.14 -4.24
C ASP A 60 -18.35 12.54 -5.72
N SER A 61 -17.38 13.24 -6.32
CA SER A 61 -17.43 13.57 -7.76
C SER A 61 -17.32 12.34 -8.68
N ILE A 62 -16.51 11.35 -8.30
CA ILE A 62 -16.40 10.11 -9.06
C ILE A 62 -17.69 9.31 -8.95
N ASP A 63 -18.33 9.29 -7.78
CA ASP A 63 -19.62 8.63 -7.57
C ASP A 63 -20.72 9.22 -8.47
N GLU A 64 -20.78 10.55 -8.57
CA GLU A 64 -21.71 11.26 -9.48
C GLU A 64 -21.43 10.92 -10.96
N ASP A 65 -20.16 10.97 -11.38
CA ASP A 65 -19.76 10.62 -12.76
C ASP A 65 -20.09 9.15 -13.11
N LEU A 66 -19.95 8.22 -12.15
CA LEU A 66 -20.29 6.81 -12.34
C LEU A 66 -21.80 6.58 -12.40
N ALA A 67 -22.58 7.30 -11.60
CA ALA A 67 -24.04 7.25 -11.66
C ALA A 67 -24.55 7.74 -13.04
N ASP A 68 -23.98 8.82 -13.56
CA ASP A 68 -24.30 9.32 -14.91
C ASP A 68 -23.95 8.29 -16.00
N LEU A 69 -22.83 7.56 -15.83
CA LEU A 69 -22.44 6.50 -16.74
C LEU A 69 -23.38 5.28 -16.66
N GLU A 70 -23.81 4.91 -15.46
CA GLU A 70 -24.78 3.83 -15.22
C GLU A 70 -26.10 4.14 -15.93
N ASP A 71 -26.64 5.35 -15.72
CA ASP A 71 -27.86 5.82 -16.38
C ASP A 71 -27.68 5.87 -17.92
N ALA A 72 -26.52 6.27 -18.42
CA ALA A 72 -26.26 6.31 -19.85
C ALA A 72 -26.14 4.91 -20.51
N LEU A 73 -25.73 3.89 -19.74
CA LEU A 73 -25.54 2.53 -20.24
C LEU A 73 -26.78 1.65 -20.04
N LEU A 74 -27.46 1.79 -18.90
CA LEU A 74 -28.55 0.92 -18.44
C LEU A 74 -29.91 1.63 -18.39
N GLY A 75 -29.94 2.97 -18.40
CA GLY A 75 -31.17 3.75 -18.25
C GLY A 75 -32.14 3.72 -19.44
N ASP A 76 -31.78 3.09 -20.55
CA ASP A 76 -32.65 2.84 -21.71
C ASP A 76 -33.15 1.37 -21.79
N GLU A 77 -32.71 0.47 -20.88
CA GLU A 77 -33.05 -0.97 -20.92
C GLU A 77 -34.22 -1.37 -19.98
N GLU A 78 -34.77 -0.45 -19.17
CA GLU A 78 -35.88 -0.73 -18.23
C GLU A 78 -37.32 -0.53 -18.78
N ASP A 79 -37.53 -0.35 -20.09
CA ASP A 79 -38.89 -0.12 -20.65
C ASP A 79 -39.30 -1.11 -21.76
N ASP A 80 -38.64 -2.27 -21.90
CA ASP A 80 -39.02 -3.32 -22.87
C ASP A 80 -38.93 -4.76 -22.30
N GLU A 81 -39.27 -4.96 -21.02
CA GLU A 81 -39.61 -6.29 -20.49
C GLU A 81 -41.10 -6.63 -20.71
N ASP A 82 -41.59 -6.47 -21.95
CA ASP A 82 -42.74 -7.24 -22.46
C ASP A 82 -42.19 -8.55 -23.06
N TYR A 83 -41.58 -9.38 -22.21
CA TYR A 83 -41.33 -10.78 -22.57
C TYR A 83 -42.66 -11.53 -22.54
N ASP A 84 -43.31 -11.57 -23.71
CA ASP A 84 -44.44 -12.45 -24.01
C ASP A 84 -44.17 -13.85 -23.44
N GLU A 85 -44.99 -14.23 -22.45
CA GLU A 85 -45.08 -15.56 -21.87
C GLU A 85 -45.75 -16.50 -22.89
N ASP A 86 -45.10 -16.75 -24.03
CA ASP A 86 -45.59 -17.69 -25.04
C ASP A 86 -44.49 -18.69 -25.44
N ASP A 87 -44.64 -19.89 -24.87
CA ASP A 87 -44.45 -21.18 -25.55
C ASP A 87 -43.01 -21.63 -25.87
N TYR A 88 -42.28 -22.07 -24.84
CA TYR A 88 -41.24 -23.08 -25.04
C TYR A 88 -41.73 -24.42 -24.51
N ASP A 89 -42.24 -25.18 -25.49
CA ASP A 89 -42.53 -26.61 -25.44
C ASP A 89 -41.37 -27.39 -24.79
N ASP A 90 -41.77 -28.33 -23.97
CA ASP A 90 -41.03 -29.42 -23.35
C ASP A 90 -40.36 -30.31 -24.43
N ASP A 91 -39.13 -30.01 -24.81
CA ASP A 91 -38.27 -30.97 -25.53
C ASP A 91 -36.91 -31.10 -24.80
N ASP A 92 -36.96 -32.01 -23.84
CA ASP A 92 -35.94 -32.95 -23.39
C ASP A 92 -34.87 -33.26 -24.48
N GLU A 93 -33.79 -32.46 -24.57
CA GLU A 93 -32.54 -32.88 -25.23
C GLU A 93 -31.34 -32.59 -24.32
N ASP A 94 -30.97 -33.63 -23.55
CA ASP A 94 -29.65 -33.98 -23.05
C ASP A 94 -28.51 -33.00 -23.40
N ILE A 95 -28.30 -31.99 -22.55
CA ILE A 95 -27.02 -31.29 -22.50
C ILE A 95 -26.13 -32.11 -21.58
N ASP A 96 -25.22 -32.87 -22.20
CA ASP A 96 -24.10 -33.54 -21.53
C ASP A 96 -23.45 -32.54 -20.56
N ASP A 97 -23.50 -32.89 -19.28
CA ASP A 97 -22.72 -32.33 -18.20
C ASP A 97 -21.24 -32.70 -18.45
N ASP A 98 -20.62 -32.04 -19.42
CA ASP A 98 -19.17 -31.97 -19.51
C ASP A 98 -18.72 -31.11 -18.31
N GLU A 99 -18.65 -31.77 -17.15
CA GLU A 99 -17.85 -31.35 -16.01
C GLU A 99 -16.49 -30.93 -16.58
N VAL A 100 -16.24 -29.62 -16.59
CA VAL A 100 -14.95 -29.07 -16.97
C VAL A 100 -13.99 -29.53 -15.88
N ASP A 101 -13.32 -30.65 -16.17
CA ASP A 101 -12.24 -31.23 -15.38
C ASP A 101 -11.07 -30.24 -15.41
N ASP A 102 -11.10 -29.28 -14.48
CA ASP A 102 -10.07 -28.25 -14.27
C ASP A 102 -8.86 -28.83 -13.49
N ASP A 103 -8.66 -30.15 -13.55
CA ASP A 103 -7.56 -30.88 -12.91
C ASP A 103 -6.38 -31.19 -13.86
N ASP A 104 -6.41 -30.70 -15.11
CA ASP A 104 -5.36 -30.96 -16.13
C ASP A 104 -4.50 -29.72 -16.48
N ILE A 105 -4.40 -28.72 -15.58
CA ILE A 105 -3.21 -27.86 -15.59
C ILE A 105 -2.12 -28.61 -14.85
N ASP A 106 -1.26 -29.27 -15.62
CA ASP A 106 -0.04 -29.91 -15.17
C ASP A 106 0.85 -28.87 -14.44
N ASP A 107 0.70 -28.82 -13.12
CA ASP A 107 1.41 -27.95 -12.17
C ASP A 107 2.94 -28.20 -12.16
N GLU A 108 3.45 -29.10 -13.00
CA GLU A 108 4.86 -29.49 -13.05
C GLU A 108 5.76 -28.55 -13.91
N ASP A 109 5.21 -27.58 -14.63
CA ASP A 109 5.99 -26.66 -15.51
C ASP A 109 5.93 -25.17 -15.14
N ILE A 110 5.23 -24.78 -14.06
CA ILE A 110 5.42 -23.44 -13.48
C ILE A 110 6.64 -23.51 -12.56
N ASP A 111 7.82 -23.42 -13.16
CA ASP A 111 9.07 -23.11 -12.46
C ASP A 111 8.96 -21.67 -11.93
N SER A 112 8.15 -21.52 -10.87
CA SER A 112 7.87 -20.26 -10.21
C SER A 112 9.14 -19.90 -9.44
N ASP A 113 10.11 -19.33 -10.15
CA ASP A 113 11.24 -18.63 -9.55
C ASP A 113 10.67 -17.53 -8.63
N VAL A 114 10.45 -17.85 -7.35
CA VAL A 114 9.98 -16.88 -6.36
C VAL A 114 11.15 -15.97 -6.01
N TYR A 115 10.98 -14.65 -6.16
CA TYR A 115 12.00 -13.65 -5.81
C TYR A 115 11.59 -12.87 -4.55
N VAL A 116 12.56 -12.64 -3.67
CA VAL A 116 12.41 -11.89 -2.42
C VAL A 116 13.16 -10.58 -2.52
N GLU A 117 12.49 -9.47 -2.20
CA GLU A 117 13.12 -8.16 -2.10
C GLU A 117 14.03 -8.10 -0.88
N CYS A 118 15.24 -7.59 -1.06
CA CYS A 118 16.26 -7.46 -0.02
C CYS A 118 16.87 -6.05 -0.04
N VAL A 119 17.32 -5.56 1.12
CA VAL A 119 17.96 -4.25 1.24
C VAL A 119 19.43 -4.40 1.57
N CYS A 120 20.28 -3.70 0.81
CA CYS A 120 21.72 -3.70 1.04
C CYS A 120 22.06 -2.91 2.32
N PRO A 121 22.77 -3.49 3.30
CA PRO A 121 23.11 -2.79 4.53
C PRO A 121 24.15 -1.66 4.32
N GLU A 122 24.96 -1.73 3.27
CA GLU A 122 26.04 -0.78 3.01
C GLU A 122 25.55 0.48 2.26
N CYS A 123 24.71 0.31 1.23
CA CYS A 123 24.26 1.43 0.40
C CYS A 123 22.76 1.75 0.53
N LYS A 124 22.02 0.94 1.31
CA LYS A 124 20.56 1.04 1.51
C LYS A 124 19.73 0.96 0.22
N GLY A 125 20.30 0.42 -0.86
CA GLY A 125 19.54 0.12 -2.07
C GLY A 125 18.81 -1.21 -1.94
N SER A 126 17.57 -1.28 -2.42
CA SER A 126 16.81 -2.51 -2.60
C SER A 126 17.28 -3.29 -3.84
N PHE A 127 17.17 -4.61 -3.78
CA PHE A 127 17.50 -5.56 -4.86
C PHE A 127 16.78 -6.89 -4.62
N TYR A 128 16.55 -7.69 -5.66
CA TYR A 128 15.86 -8.98 -5.54
C TYR A 128 16.83 -10.15 -5.53
N VAL A 129 16.50 -11.19 -4.77
CA VAL A 129 17.23 -12.46 -4.70
C VAL A 129 16.22 -13.59 -4.85
N LYS A 130 16.57 -14.66 -5.59
CA LYS A 130 15.69 -15.84 -5.64
C LYS A 130 15.54 -16.44 -4.25
N GLU A 131 14.33 -16.81 -3.87
CA GLU A 131 14.04 -17.38 -2.54
C GLU A 131 14.89 -18.63 -2.27
N ASN A 132 15.12 -19.46 -3.28
CA ASN A 132 15.97 -20.64 -3.19
C ASN A 132 17.48 -20.35 -2.99
N GLU A 133 17.92 -19.11 -3.27
CA GLU A 133 19.30 -18.63 -3.11
C GLU A 133 19.46 -17.71 -1.89
N LEU A 134 18.37 -17.48 -1.15
CA LEU A 134 18.37 -16.67 0.06
C LEU A 134 18.72 -17.55 1.27
N SER A 135 19.98 -17.47 1.71
CA SER A 135 20.47 -18.18 2.88
C SER A 135 21.29 -17.24 3.76
N GLU A 136 21.21 -17.44 5.08
CA GLU A 136 22.01 -16.69 6.07
C GLU A 136 23.52 -16.84 5.86
N GLU A 137 23.96 -17.89 5.15
CA GLU A 137 25.36 -18.18 4.85
C GLU A 137 25.79 -17.71 3.45
N ALA A 138 24.85 -17.34 2.59
CA ALA A 138 25.11 -16.88 1.22
C ALA A 138 25.45 -15.38 1.20
N LEU A 139 26.43 -15.01 0.37
CA LEU A 139 26.84 -13.63 0.14
C LEU A 139 26.46 -13.21 -1.28
N HIS A 140 25.70 -12.14 -1.39
CA HIS A 140 25.23 -11.58 -2.65
C HIS A 140 26.00 -10.31 -2.97
N VAL A 141 26.27 -10.06 -4.25
CA VAL A 141 26.92 -8.82 -4.69
C VAL A 141 25.84 -7.78 -4.92
N CYS A 142 25.87 -6.69 -4.15
CA CYS A 142 24.92 -5.61 -4.35
C CYS A 142 25.15 -4.95 -5.72
N PRO A 143 24.13 -4.86 -6.60
CA PRO A 143 24.28 -4.28 -7.93
C PRO A 143 24.56 -2.76 -7.90
N ARG A 144 24.22 -2.08 -6.79
CA ARG A 144 24.38 -0.63 -6.65
C ARG A 144 25.77 -0.22 -6.19
N CYS A 145 26.40 -0.97 -5.27
CA CYS A 145 27.70 -0.60 -4.70
C CYS A 145 28.81 -1.63 -4.91
N GLY A 146 28.49 -2.82 -5.46
CA GLY A 146 29.46 -3.90 -5.68
C GLY A 146 29.96 -4.59 -4.41
N ALA A 147 29.42 -4.24 -3.24
CA ALA A 147 29.79 -4.88 -1.98
C ALA A 147 29.20 -6.29 -1.88
N ARG A 148 29.97 -7.22 -1.30
CA ARG A 148 29.50 -8.57 -0.95
C ARG A 148 28.83 -8.51 0.40
N ILE A 149 27.53 -8.75 0.45
CA ILE A 149 26.69 -8.56 1.63
C ILE A 149 25.75 -9.74 1.82
N HIS A 150 25.31 -9.97 3.06
CA HIS A 150 24.20 -10.88 3.33
C HIS A 150 22.90 -10.14 2.99
N ALA A 151 22.10 -10.75 2.11
CA ALA A 151 20.81 -10.19 1.73
C ALA A 151 19.82 -10.31 2.91
N VAL A 152 19.20 -9.20 3.27
CA VAL A 152 18.19 -9.13 4.34
C VAL A 152 16.86 -8.77 3.68
N PRO A 153 15.79 -9.58 3.85
CA PRO A 153 14.48 -9.29 3.29
C PRO A 153 13.98 -7.89 3.66
N GLY A 154 13.66 -7.10 2.64
CA GLY A 154 13.11 -5.76 2.77
C GLY A 154 11.61 -5.82 2.91
N TYR A 155 11.10 -6.01 4.11
CA TYR A 155 9.70 -5.70 4.38
C TYR A 155 9.60 -4.20 4.63
N GLU A 156 9.37 -3.41 3.57
CA GLU A 156 8.47 -2.23 3.56
C GLU A 156 8.57 -1.37 2.26
N ASN A 157 7.38 -1.22 1.63
CA ASN A 157 6.87 -0.17 0.73
C ASN A 157 7.41 0.06 -0.69
N ASP A 158 6.61 -0.40 -1.65
CA ASP A 158 6.20 0.18 -2.95
C ASP A 158 6.96 1.42 -3.46
N GLU A 159 7.68 1.23 -4.59
CA GLU A 159 7.59 1.98 -5.86
C GLU A 159 8.94 1.96 -6.61
N GLU A 160 8.90 1.41 -7.84
CA GLU A 160 9.92 1.43 -8.91
C GLU A 160 11.32 0.86 -8.60
N ILE A 161 11.57 -0.43 -8.90
CA ILE A 161 12.92 -1.02 -8.82
C ILE A 161 13.29 -1.84 -10.08
N PRO A 162 14.45 -1.55 -10.74
CA PRO A 162 14.95 -2.32 -11.88
C PRO A 162 15.63 -3.64 -11.48
N VAL A 163 15.48 -4.66 -12.34
CA VAL A 163 15.89 -6.07 -12.12
C VAL A 163 17.41 -6.29 -12.28
N ALA A 164 18.02 -7.02 -11.35
CA ALA A 164 19.43 -7.45 -11.41
C ALA A 164 19.55 -8.91 -11.90
N HIS A 165 20.67 -9.26 -12.53
CA HIS A 165 20.98 -10.63 -12.98
C HIS A 165 22.20 -11.22 -12.27
N LEU A 166 22.26 -12.56 -12.25
CA LEU A 166 23.33 -13.36 -11.67
C LEU A 166 24.68 -13.00 -12.30
N ALA A 167 25.70 -12.82 -11.47
CA ALA A 167 27.09 -12.72 -11.92
C ALA A 167 27.62 -14.14 -12.15
N GLU A 168 28.08 -14.44 -13.37
CA GLU A 168 28.70 -15.72 -13.68
C GLU A 168 29.99 -15.93 -12.84
N ASP A 169 30.14 -17.13 -12.29
CA ASP A 169 31.35 -17.54 -11.58
C ASP A 169 32.52 -17.67 -12.57
N GLU A 170 33.54 -16.81 -12.43
CA GLU A 170 34.83 -17.02 -13.11
C GLU A 170 35.55 -18.24 -12.50
N GLU A 171 35.36 -19.42 -13.11
CA GLU A 171 36.30 -20.52 -12.95
C GLU A 171 37.63 -20.19 -13.64
N LYS A 172 38.59 -19.75 -12.82
CA LYS A 172 40.07 -19.90 -12.93
C LYS A 172 40.83 -19.49 -14.21
#